data_AF-A0A661YJK0-F1
#
_entry.id   AF-A0A661YJK0-F1
#
_cell.length_a   1.000
_cell.length_b   1.000
_cell.length_c   1.000
_cell.angle_alpha   90.00
_cell.angle_beta   90.00
_cell.angle_gamma   90.00
#
_symmetry.space_group_name_H-M   'P 1'
#
loop_
_entity.id
_entity.type
_entity.pdbx_description
1 polymer ?
#
loop_
_entity_poly.entity_id
_entity_poly.type
_entity_poly.pdbx_seq_one_letter_code
_entity_poly.pdbx_strand_id
1 'polypeptide(L)'
;GKDTIINEKDCYCLKTILRKKALVPGFHKFEIDTNRVETMILFIDKLSYYPQRIRMEVYFIDNPDNVYFADNAFYNIKFNLELNDSLFNTSEKVIKGFRIKEIKP
;
A
#
# COMPACT_ATOMS: atom_id res chain seq x y z
N GLY A 1 1.73 14.44 -10.69
CA GLY A 1 0.66 14.14 -11.68
C GLY A 1 -0.20 15.37 -11.83
N LYS A 2 -1.21 15.35 -12.70
CA LYS A 2 -2.26 16.39 -12.69
C LYS A 2 -3.29 16.02 -11.63
N ASP A 3 -3.69 16.99 -10.83
CA ASP A 3 -4.76 16.83 -9.85
C ASP A 3 -6.05 16.35 -10.53
N THR A 4 -6.88 15.60 -9.80
CA THR A 4 -8.06 14.93 -10.35
C THR A 4 -9.11 14.72 -9.27
N ILE A 5 -10.33 14.38 -9.68
CA ILE A 5 -11.40 13.95 -8.78
C ILE A 5 -11.34 12.43 -8.60
N ILE A 6 -11.35 11.95 -7.34
CA ILE A 6 -11.47 10.53 -6.97
C ILE A 6 -12.56 10.42 -5.91
N ASN A 7 -13.55 9.54 -6.12
CA ASN A 7 -14.67 9.34 -5.19
C ASN A 7 -15.33 10.67 -4.78
N GLU A 8 -15.64 11.52 -5.77
CA GLU A 8 -16.26 12.84 -5.59
C GLU A 8 -15.42 13.86 -4.80
N LYS A 9 -14.14 13.57 -4.56
CA LYS A 9 -13.21 14.46 -3.86
C LYS A 9 -12.14 14.99 -4.78
N ASP A 10 -11.90 16.29 -4.70
CA ASP A 10 -10.73 16.90 -5.32
C ASP A 10 -9.45 16.38 -4.67
N CYS A 11 -8.55 15.82 -5.48
CA CYS A 11 -7.34 15.17 -5.01
C CYS A 11 -6.08 15.78 -5.62
N TYR A 12 -5.04 15.93 -4.80
CA TYR A 12 -3.67 15.99 -5.28
C TYR A 12 -3.27 14.67 -5.94
N CYS A 13 -2.50 14.74 -7.02
CA CYS A 13 -1.96 13.56 -7.69
C CYS A 13 -0.44 13.54 -7.65
N LEU A 14 0.11 12.66 -6.81
CA LEU A 14 1.56 12.49 -6.65
C LEU A 14 2.00 11.27 -7.46
N LYS A 15 2.97 11.46 -8.37
CA LYS A 15 3.56 10.37 -9.15
C LYS A 15 5.01 10.19 -8.72
N THR A 16 5.34 9.00 -8.26
CA THR A 16 6.70 8.60 -7.89
C THR A 16 7.16 7.53 -8.87
N ILE A 17 8.38 7.68 -9.40
CA ILE A 17 9.00 6.68 -10.27
C ILE A 17 10.35 6.33 -9.67
N LEU A 18 10.52 5.06 -9.31
CA LEU A 18 11.78 4.51 -8.84
C LEU A 18 12.38 3.65 -9.94
N ARG A 19 13.57 4.04 -10.40
CA ARG A 19 14.36 3.28 -11.37
C ARG A 19 15.46 2.55 -10.63
N LYS A 20 15.58 1.26 -10.89
CA LYS A 20 16.54 0.38 -10.24
C LYS A 20 16.48 0.39 -8.71
N LYS A 21 15.29 0.59 -8.16
CA LYS A 21 15.00 0.76 -6.74
C LYS A 21 13.59 0.26 -6.45
N ALA A 22 13.28 0.11 -5.17
CA ALA A 22 12.02 -0.40 -4.68
C ALA A 22 11.50 0.42 -3.50
N LEU A 23 10.19 0.59 -3.41
CA LEU A 23 9.54 1.05 -2.19
C LEU A 23 9.23 -0.17 -1.32
N VAL A 24 9.91 -0.28 -0.19
CA VAL A 24 9.49 -1.18 0.89
C VAL A 24 9.48 -0.36 2.19
N PRO A 25 8.32 0.19 2.57
CA PRO A 25 8.20 0.91 3.84
C PRO A 25 8.53 -0.03 5.01
N GLY A 26 9.43 0.39 5.90
CA GLY A 26 9.65 -0.28 7.19
C GLY A 26 10.55 -1.53 7.20
N PHE A 27 11.08 -1.99 6.06
CA PHE A 27 11.96 -3.18 6.03
C PHE A 27 13.37 -2.82 5.54
N HIS A 28 14.36 -2.93 6.43
CA HIS A 28 15.78 -2.65 6.12
C HIS A 28 16.55 -3.86 5.55
N LYS A 29 15.97 -5.07 5.49
CA LYS A 29 16.70 -6.33 5.24
C LYS A 29 16.02 -7.28 4.26
N PHE A 30 15.52 -6.78 3.14
CA PHE A 30 15.31 -7.64 1.98
C PHE A 30 16.35 -7.28 0.93
N GLU A 31 16.99 -8.29 0.32
CA GLU A 31 17.66 -8.10 -0.96
C GLU A 31 16.55 -7.84 -1.98
N ILE A 32 16.27 -6.56 -2.17
CA ILE A 32 15.22 -6.19 -3.11
C ILE A 32 15.83 -6.25 -4.50
N ASP A 33 15.17 -6.98 -5.39
CA ASP A 33 15.53 -6.98 -6.80
C ASP A 33 15.48 -5.54 -7.33
N THR A 34 16.66 -4.98 -7.55
CA THR A 34 16.84 -3.64 -8.11
C THR A 34 16.72 -3.66 -9.63
N ASN A 35 16.45 -4.79 -10.25
CA ASN A 35 16.24 -4.90 -11.68
C ASN A 35 14.81 -4.56 -12.11
N ARG A 36 14.22 -3.56 -11.46
CA ARG A 36 12.83 -3.17 -11.69
C ARG A 36 12.66 -1.66 -11.75
N VAL A 37 11.58 -1.26 -12.39
CA VAL A 37 11.06 0.10 -12.34
C VAL A 37 9.70 0.06 -11.70
N GLU A 38 9.50 0.90 -10.70
CA GLU A 38 8.27 0.98 -9.93
C GLU A 38 7.68 2.38 -10.08
N THR A 39 6.45 2.46 -10.58
CA THR A 39 5.68 3.69 -10.69
C THR A 39 4.53 3.61 -9.70
N MET A 40 4.44 4.59 -8.80
CA MET A 40 3.30 4.75 -7.89
C MET A 40 2.59 6.07 -8.18
N ILE A 41 1.26 6.03 -8.22
CA ILE A 41 0.40 7.20 -8.29
C ILE A 41 -0.48 7.21 -7.05
N LEU A 42 -0.26 8.19 -6.19
CA LEU A 42 -1.01 8.40 -4.95
C LEU A 42 -1.97 9.58 -5.14
N PHE A 43 -3.24 9.35 -4.81
CA PHE A 43 -4.30 10.36 -4.84
C PHE A 43 -4.66 10.74 -3.41
N ILE A 44 -4.49 12.02 -3.06
CA ILE A 44 -4.71 12.54 -1.70
C ILE A 44 -5.82 13.59 -1.75
N ASP A 45 -6.88 13.39 -0.97
CA ASP A 45 -7.96 14.38 -0.82
C ASP A 45 -7.39 15.73 -0.36
N LYS A 46 -7.70 16.80 -1.10
CA LYS A 46 -7.17 18.14 -0.82
C LYS A 46 -7.70 18.73 0.48
N LEU A 47 -8.89 18.31 0.92
CA LEU A 47 -9.52 18.83 2.12
C LEU A 47 -9.00 18.11 3.38
N SER A 48 -9.00 16.78 3.35
CA SER A 48 -8.66 15.98 4.52
C SER A 48 -7.20 15.53 4.57
N TYR A 49 -6.46 15.71 3.46
CA TYR A 49 -5.08 15.25 3.29
C TYR A 49 -4.89 13.73 3.43
N TYR A 50 -5.97 12.96 3.29
CA TYR A 50 -5.93 11.50 3.38
C TYR A 50 -5.94 10.80 2.01
N PRO A 51 -5.28 9.64 1.91
CA PRO A 51 -5.22 8.87 0.68
C PRO A 51 -6.62 8.40 0.27
N GLN A 52 -6.98 8.61 -1.00
CA GLN A 52 -8.22 8.08 -1.58
C GLN A 52 -7.96 6.87 -2.47
N ARG A 53 -6.78 6.81 -3.11
CA ARG A 53 -6.40 5.70 -4.00
C ARG A 53 -4.89 5.65 -4.18
N ILE A 54 -4.35 4.45 -4.36
CA ILE A 54 -2.98 4.21 -4.80
C ILE A 54 -3.03 3.28 -6.01
N ARG A 55 -2.36 3.69 -7.09
CA ARG A 55 -2.03 2.82 -8.22
C ARG A 55 -0.54 2.56 -8.21
N MET A 56 -0.16 1.32 -8.48
CA MET A 56 1.22 0.90 -8.57
C MET A 56 1.40 0.05 -9.81
N GLU A 57 2.49 0.28 -10.52
CA GLU A 57 2.92 -0.49 -11.68
C GLU A 57 4.40 -0.84 -11.47
N VAL A 58 4.74 -2.10 -11.64
CA VAL A 58 6.11 -2.60 -11.52
C VAL A 58 6.43 -3.44 -12.75
N TYR A 59 7.53 -3.15 -13.40
CA TYR A 59 8.07 -4.01 -14.46
C TYR A 59 9.56 -4.28 -14.22
N PHE A 60 10.03 -5.44 -14.67
CA PHE A 60 11.43 -5.81 -14.59
C PHE A 60 12.16 -5.38 -15.85
N ILE A 61 13.40 -4.88 -15.73
CA ILE A 61 14.14 -4.31 -16.88
C ILE A 61 14.44 -5.41 -17.91
N ASP A 62 14.74 -6.63 -17.46
CA ASP A 62 15.06 -7.75 -18.35
C ASP A 62 13.81 -8.44 -18.93
N ASN A 63 12.62 -8.11 -18.41
CA ASN A 63 11.35 -8.63 -18.90
C ASN A 63 10.26 -7.55 -18.76
N PRO A 64 10.31 -6.48 -19.58
CA PRO A 64 9.44 -5.32 -19.44
C PRO A 64 7.97 -5.63 -19.78
N ASP A 65 7.70 -6.72 -20.50
CA ASP A 65 6.35 -7.15 -20.86
C ASP A 65 5.60 -7.76 -19.66
N ASN A 66 6.32 -8.23 -18.64
CA ASN A 66 5.72 -8.76 -17.42
C ASN A 66 5.52 -7.62 -16.39
N VAL A 67 4.36 -6.98 -16.50
CA VAL A 67 3.97 -5.85 -15.65
C VAL A 67 3.04 -6.31 -14.52
N TYR A 68 3.44 -6.02 -13.29
CA TYR A 68 2.58 -6.15 -12.11
C TYR A 68 1.87 -4.82 -11.89
N PHE A 69 0.56 -4.87 -11.68
CA PHE A 69 -0.22 -3.70 -11.33
C PHE A 69 -1.02 -3.94 -10.06
N ALA A 70 -1.17 -2.89 -9.26
CA ALA A 70 -2.08 -2.87 -8.13
C ALA A 70 -2.86 -1.56 -8.15
N ASP A 71 -4.17 -1.65 -7.89
CA ASP A 71 -5.05 -0.50 -7.81
C ASP A 71 -5.91 -0.62 -6.55
N ASN A 72 -5.52 0.14 -5.53
CA ASN A 72 -6.13 0.09 -4.20
C ASN A 72 -6.86 1.40 -3.94
N ALA A 73 -8.19 1.32 -3.80
CA ALA A 73 -9.01 2.45 -3.36
C ALA A 73 -9.26 2.35 -1.85
N PHE A 74 -9.22 3.49 -1.17
CA PHE A 74 -9.51 3.57 0.26
C PHE A 74 -10.93 4.07 0.46
N TYR A 75 -11.69 3.35 1.29
CA TYR A 75 -13.06 3.68 1.63
C TYR A 75 -13.22 3.70 3.15
N ASN A 76 -14.16 4.52 3.64
CA ASN A 76 -14.56 4.56 5.04
C ASN A 76 -13.40 4.72 6.04
N ILE A 77 -12.42 5.57 5.71
CA ILE A 77 -11.32 5.86 6.64
C ILE A 77 -11.90 6.58 7.86
N LYS A 78 -11.80 5.93 9.02
CA LYS A 78 -12.22 6.50 10.31
C LYS A 78 -11.00 6.96 11.09
N PHE A 79 -11.05 8.20 11.58
CA PHE A 79 -9.98 8.79 12.38
C PHE A 79 -10.32 8.73 13.85
N ASN A 80 -9.28 8.72 14.69
CA ASN A 80 -9.40 8.76 16.14
C ASN A 80 -10.32 7.67 16.70
N LEU A 81 -10.25 6.46 16.11
CA LEU A 81 -10.87 5.30 16.72
C LEU A 81 -10.23 5.08 18.09
N GLU A 82 -11.07 4.89 19.10
CA GLU A 82 -10.59 4.51 20.43
C GLU A 82 -9.88 3.16 20.31
N LEU A 83 -8.57 3.18 20.53
CA LEU A 83 -7.74 1.98 20.48
C LEU A 83 -7.94 1.19 21.77
N ASN A 84 -8.17 -0.10 21.65
CA ASN A 84 -8.16 -1.03 22.77
C ASN A 84 -7.45 -2.33 22.37
N ASP A 85 -7.05 -3.13 23.35
CA ASP A 85 -6.26 -4.35 23.12
C ASP A 85 -7.00 -5.38 22.25
N SER A 86 -8.33 -5.33 22.18
CA SER A 86 -9.10 -6.27 21.34
C SER A 86 -9.01 -5.99 19.85
N LEU A 87 -8.62 -4.77 19.43
CA LEU A 87 -8.48 -4.41 18.01
C LEU A 87 -7.31 -5.11 17.31
N PHE A 88 -6.25 -5.42 18.06
CA PHE A 88 -5.01 -5.97 17.51
C PHE A 88 -4.82 -7.46 17.82
N ASN A 89 -5.56 -7.98 18.81
CA ASN A 89 -5.47 -9.38 19.22
C ASN A 89 -6.46 -10.25 18.45
N THR A 90 -5.96 -11.31 17.82
CA THR A 90 -6.82 -12.32 17.20
C THR A 90 -7.41 -13.21 18.30
N SER A 91 -8.74 -13.21 18.46
CA SER A 91 -9.38 -14.02 19.51
C SER A 91 -9.21 -15.53 19.29
N GLU A 92 -9.17 -16.31 20.38
CA GLU A 92 -9.11 -17.78 20.32
C GLU A 92 -10.26 -18.40 19.52
N LYS A 93 -11.43 -17.75 19.52
CA LYS A 93 -12.59 -18.17 18.73
C LYS A 93 -12.33 -18.13 17.23
N VAL A 94 -11.56 -17.15 16.75
CA VAL A 94 -11.26 -16.96 15.31
C VAL A 94 -10.22 -17.96 14.82
N ILE A 95 -9.26 -18.34 15.67
CA ILE A 95 -8.17 -19.28 15.31
C ILE A 95 -8.52 -20.75 15.56
N LYS A 96 -9.73 -21.04 16.08
CA LYS A 96 -10.17 -22.42 16.35
C LYS A 96 -10.16 -23.25 15.07
N GLY A 97 -9.43 -24.36 15.08
CA GLY A 97 -9.31 -25.28 13.94
C GLY A 97 -8.12 -25.00 13.01
N PHE A 98 -7.37 -23.92 13.22
CA PHE A 98 -6.12 -23.68 12.52
C PHE A 98 -4.92 -24.22 13.30
N ARG A 99 -3.89 -24.65 12.58
CA ARG A 99 -2.59 -24.98 13.17
C ARG A 99 -1.84 -23.69 13.45
N ILE A 100 -1.67 -23.35 14.71
CA ILE A 100 -0.94 -22.15 15.14
C ILE A 100 0.57 -22.46 15.13
N LYS A 101 1.37 -21.59 14.50
CA LYS A 101 2.83 -21.62 14.56
C LYS A 101 3.33 -20.24 14.98
N GLU A 102 3.88 -20.15 16.18
CA GLU A 102 4.53 -18.94 16.65
C GLU A 102 5.94 -18.84 16.05
N ILE A 103 6.30 -17.67 15.53
CA ILE A 103 7.66 -17.35 15.08
C ILE A 103 8.10 -16.19 15.94
N LYS A 104 9.06 -16.44 16.85
CA LYS A 104 9.69 -15.36 17.63
C LYS A 104 10.68 -14.63 16.71
N PRO A 105 10.80 -13.29 16.83
CA PRO A 105 11.74 -12.51 16.04
C PRO A 105 13.20 -12.94 16.26
#